data_AF-A0A840W5V5-F1
#
_entry.id   AF-A0A840W5V5-F1
#
_cell.length_a   1.000
_cell.length_b   1.000
_cell.length_c   1.000
_cell.angle_alpha   90.00
_cell.angle_beta   90.00
_cell.angle_gamma   90.00
#
_symmetry.space_group_name_H-M   'P 1'
#
loop_
_entity.id
_entity.type
_entity.pdbx_description
1 polymer ?
#
loop_
_entity_poly.entity_id
_entity_poly.type
_entity_poly.pdbx_seq_one_letter_code
_entity_poly.pdbx_strand_id
1 'polypeptide(L)'
;MTGVFDPELVELTIAYRHGEVGVYKIGGGTLVRSYGGLWGYRLTRGPSAEVVASGEDLRTGAPKTHDQAARIVLDICDRQEQ
;
A
#
# COMPACT_ATOMS: atom_id res chain seq x y z
N MET A 1 -2.96 -16.78 0.83
CA MET A 1 -2.75 -16.56 -0.61
C MET A 1 -1.73 -15.42 -0.70
N THR A 2 -0.46 -15.72 -0.96
CA THR A 2 0.60 -14.72 -1.11
C THR A 2 0.35 -13.99 -2.43
N GLY A 3 -0.16 -12.75 -2.36
CA GLY A 3 -0.39 -11.92 -3.54
C GLY A 3 0.90 -11.83 -4.35
N VAL A 4 0.86 -12.38 -5.56
CA VAL A 4 1.97 -12.29 -6.51
C VAL A 4 2.02 -10.83 -6.94
N PHE A 5 3.09 -10.16 -6.53
CA PHE A 5 3.37 -8.79 -6.95
C PHE A 5 3.39 -8.74 -8.48
N ASP A 6 2.41 -8.08 -9.09
CA ASP A 6 2.31 -7.93 -10.53
C ASP A 6 3.30 -6.82 -10.98
N PRO A 7 4.37 -7.16 -11.71
CA PRO A 7 5.38 -6.20 -12.13
C PRO A 7 4.86 -5.19 -13.16
N GLU A 8 3.69 -5.41 -13.77
CA GLU A 8 3.05 -4.43 -14.66
C GLU A 8 2.34 -3.31 -13.88
N LEU A 9 2.13 -3.48 -12.57
CA LEU A 9 1.52 -2.47 -11.72
C LEU A 9 2.57 -1.49 -11.20
N VAL A 10 2.26 -0.21 -11.33
CA VAL A 10 3.11 0.86 -10.81
C VAL A 10 2.96 0.89 -9.28
N GLU A 11 3.94 0.34 -8.56
CA GLU A 11 4.05 0.44 -7.09
C GLU A 11 4.76 1.73 -6.67
N LEU A 12 4.22 2.39 -5.65
CA LEU A 12 4.93 3.37 -4.85
C LEU A 12 5.36 2.73 -3.53
N THR A 13 6.66 2.73 -3.26
CA THR A 13 7.23 2.30 -1.97
C THR A 13 7.70 3.51 -1.17
N ILE A 14 7.26 3.62 0.09
CA ILE A 14 7.63 4.69 1.01
C ILE A 14 8.24 4.06 2.27
N ALA A 15 9.43 4.50 2.65
CA ALA A 15 10.02 4.17 3.94
C ALA A 15 9.33 4.95 5.08
N TYR A 16 9.07 4.28 6.20
CA TYR A 16 8.57 4.87 7.44
C TYR A 16 9.42 4.41 8.63
N ARG A 17 9.10 4.88 9.84
CA ARG A 17 9.93 4.68 11.04
C ARG A 17 10.31 3.23 11.33
N HIS A 18 9.45 2.27 10.95
CA HIS A 18 9.62 0.86 11.30
C HIS A 18 9.81 -0.07 10.10
N GLY A 19 9.81 0.43 8.85
CA GLY A 19 9.96 -0.39 7.65
C GLY A 19 9.54 0.33 6.39
N GLU A 20 8.92 -0.37 5.45
CA GLU A 20 8.44 0.21 4.19
C GLU A 20 6.96 -0.13 3.93
N VAL A 21 6.26 0.74 3.21
CA VAL A 21 4.94 0.49 2.69
C VAL A 21 4.96 0.59 1.17
N GLY A 22 4.60 -0.50 0.49
CA GLY A 22 4.34 -0.54 -0.94
C GLY A 22 2.84 -0.44 -1.21
N VAL A 23 2.43 0.39 -2.15
CA VAL A 23 1.04 0.52 -2.59
C VAL A 23 0.95 0.64 -4.11
N TYR A 24 -0.02 -0.04 -4.70
CA TYR A 24 -0.32 0.02 -6.13
C TYR A 24 -1.83 0.05 -6.39
N LYS A 25 -2.22 0.61 -7.54
CA LYS A 25 -3.62 0.65 -7.96
C LYS A 25 -4.01 -0.64 -8.68
N ILE A 26 -5.04 -1.34 -8.20
CA ILE A 26 -5.61 -2.52 -8.89
C ILE A 26 -6.22 -2.09 -10.22
N GLY A 27 -5.85 -2.75 -11.32
CA GLY A 27 -6.25 -2.36 -12.67
C GLY A 27 -5.40 -1.26 -13.31
N GLY A 28 -4.25 -0.93 -12.69
CA GLY A 28 -3.27 -0.01 -13.24
C GLY A 28 -3.49 1.44 -12.85
N GLY A 29 -2.39 2.19 -12.80
CA GLY A 29 -2.38 3.61 -12.46
C GLY A 29 -1.02 4.23 -12.70
N THR A 30 -0.97 5.55 -12.74
CA THR A 30 0.25 6.34 -12.84
C THR A 30 0.48 7.07 -11.53
N LEU A 31 1.74 7.21 -11.10
CA LEU A 31 2.06 8.00 -9.92
C LEU A 31 1.50 9.43 -10.02
N VAL A 32 1.24 10.05 -8.88
CA VAL A 32 0.70 11.42 -8.74
C VAL A 32 -0.75 11.61 -9.24
N ARG A 33 -1.30 10.68 -10.03
CA ARG A 33 -2.71 10.69 -10.44
C ARG A 33 -3.62 10.09 -9.35
N SER A 34 -4.85 10.58 -9.29
CA SER A 34 -5.86 10.11 -8.34
C SER A 34 -6.79 9.07 -8.97
N TYR A 35 -7.02 7.97 -8.27
CA TYR A 35 -7.87 6.87 -8.73
C TYR A 35 -8.85 6.44 -7.64
N GLY A 36 -10.09 6.16 -8.01
CA GLY A 36 -11.05 5.48 -7.14
C GLY A 36 -10.92 3.96 -7.23
N GLY A 37 -11.55 3.24 -6.30
CA GLY A 37 -11.64 1.77 -6.34
C GLY A 37 -10.67 1.07 -5.39
N LEU A 38 -10.25 -0.14 -5.78
CA LEU A 38 -9.41 -1.03 -4.97
C LEU A 38 -7.92 -0.76 -5.16
N TRP A 39 -7.18 -0.94 -4.07
CA TRP A 39 -5.73 -0.76 -3.99
C TRP A 39 -5.09 -2.00 -3.36
N GLY A 40 -3.91 -2.35 -3.87
CA GLY A 40 -3.03 -3.35 -3.27
C GLY A 40 -2.01 -2.67 -2.37
N TYR A 41 -1.65 -3.33 -1.27
CA TYR A 41 -0.64 -2.84 -0.35
C TYR A 41 0.19 -3.97 0.28
N ARG A 42 1.40 -3.61 0.68
CA ARG A 42 2.32 -4.46 1.45
C ARG A 42 3.07 -3.59 2.45
N LEU A 43 2.98 -3.94 3.72
CA LEU A 43 3.71 -3.32 4.81
C LEU A 43 4.81 -4.27 5.28
N THR A 44 6.03 -3.78 5.30
CA THR A 44 7.18 -4.48 5.85
C THR A 44 7.65 -3.83 7.15
N ARG A 45 8.36 -4.60 7.98
CA ARG A 45 8.95 -4.14 9.24
C ARG A 45 10.38 -4.65 9.40
N GLY A 46 11.22 -3.78 9.98
CA GLY A 46 12.57 -4.12 10.39
C GLY A 46 13.57 -4.27 9.24
N PRO A 47 14.85 -4.52 9.57
CA PRO A 47 15.93 -4.61 8.59
C PRO A 47 15.83 -5.84 7.68
N SER A 48 15.04 -6.84 8.06
CA SER A 48 14.76 -8.05 7.26
C SER A 48 13.60 -7.87 6.29
N ALA A 49 12.95 -6.70 6.25
CA ALA A 49 11.77 -6.43 5.44
C ALA A 49 10.65 -7.49 5.64
N GLU A 50 10.42 -7.90 6.88
CA GLU A 50 9.37 -8.88 7.21
C GLU A 50 7.99 -8.31 6.85
N VAL A 51 7.21 -9.03 6.04
CA VAL A 51 5.85 -8.60 5.67
C VAL A 51 4.93 -8.80 6.87
N VAL A 52 4.48 -7.70 7.47
CA VAL A 52 3.59 -7.70 8.64
C VAL A 52 2.12 -7.51 8.26
N ALA A 53 1.84 -6.93 7.09
CA ALA A 53 0.50 -6.83 6.54
C ALA A 53 0.53 -6.75 5.00
N SER A 54 -0.42 -7.35 4.32
CA SER A 54 -0.63 -7.18 2.88
C SER A 54 -2.06 -7.52 2.49
N GLY A 55 -2.52 -6.93 1.38
CA GLY A 55 -3.88 -7.14 0.89
C GLY A 55 -4.13 -6.43 -0.44
N GLU A 56 -5.19 -6.84 -1.13
CA GLU A 56 -5.68 -6.23 -2.39
C GLU A 56 -7.12 -5.69 -2.25
N ASP A 57 -7.50 -5.41 -1.02
CA ASP A 57 -8.86 -5.10 -0.59
C ASP A 57 -9.02 -3.67 -0.06
N LEU A 58 -7.96 -2.85 -0.10
CA LEU A 58 -8.00 -1.48 0.40
C LEU A 58 -8.95 -0.61 -0.44
N ARG A 59 -10.07 -0.20 0.17
CA ARG A 59 -11.05 0.74 -0.41
C ARG A 59 -10.90 2.11 0.22
N THR A 60 -10.58 3.11 -0.60
CA THR A 60 -10.26 4.46 -0.11
C THR A 60 -11.47 5.42 -0.01
N GLY A 61 -12.68 4.97 -0.41
CA GLY A 61 -13.94 5.73 -0.35
C GLY A 61 -14.06 6.92 -1.33
N ALA A 62 -12.95 7.58 -1.63
CA ALA A 62 -12.79 8.63 -2.62
C ALA A 62 -11.51 8.39 -3.44
N PRO A 63 -11.35 9.02 -4.62
CA PRO A 63 -10.12 8.92 -5.39
C PRO A 63 -8.89 9.36 -4.59
N LYS A 64 -7.81 8.57 -4.63
CA LYS A 64 -6.54 8.84 -3.94
C LYS A 64 -5.35 8.72 -4.90
N THR A 65 -4.28 9.44 -4.59
CA THR A 65 -2.96 9.13 -5.17
C THR A 65 -2.33 7.93 -4.45
N HIS A 66 -1.26 7.37 -5.03
CA HIS A 66 -0.49 6.29 -4.40
C HIS A 66 0.04 6.70 -3.02
N ASP A 67 0.58 7.92 -2.89
CA ASP A 67 1.05 8.46 -1.60
C ASP A 67 -0.08 8.57 -0.57
N GLN A 68 -1.24 9.08 -0.98
CA GLN A 68 -2.39 9.18 -0.08
C GLN A 68 -2.91 7.80 0.34
N ALA A 69 -2.92 6.82 -0.57
CA ALA A 69 -3.30 5.45 -0.26
C ALA A 69 -2.28 4.79 0.70
N ALA A 70 -0.99 5.02 0.51
CA ALA A 70 0.06 4.55 1.42
C ALA A 70 -0.09 5.14 2.84
N ARG A 71 -0.42 6.42 2.97
CA ARG A 71 -0.71 7.03 4.28
C ARG A 71 -1.90 6.39 4.98
N ILE A 72 -2.94 6.02 4.23
CA ILE A 72 -4.10 5.31 4.79
C ILE A 72 -3.68 3.94 5.33
N VAL A 73 -2.82 3.21 4.62
CA VAL A 73 -2.30 1.91 5.10
C VAL A 73 -1.54 2.09 6.42
N LEU A 74 -0.66 3.09 6.48
CA LEU A 74 0.10 3.40 7.70
C LEU A 74 -0.85 3.77 8.85
N ASP A 75 -1.84 4.64 8.62
CA ASP A 75 -2.83 5.04 9.63
C ASP A 75 -3.66 3.86 10.16
N ILE A 76 -3.98 2.88 9.31
CA ILE A 76 -4.71 1.66 9.72
C ILE A 76 -3.82 0.80 10.60
N CYS A 77 -2.57 0.57 10.20
CA CYS A 77 -1.64 -0.26 10.95
C CYS A 77 -1.27 0.36 12.31
N ASP A 78 -1.03 1.68 12.38
CA ASP A 78 -0.76 2.39 13.64
C ASP A 78 -1.92 2.28 14.65
N ARG A 79 -3.15 2.09 14.18
CA ARG A 79 -4.34 1.88 15.04
C ARG A 79 -4.50 0.45 15.52
N GLN A 80 -3.95 -0.54 14.82
CA GLN A 80 -4.03 -1.94 15.21
C GLN A 80 -3.00 -2.33 16.28
N GLU A 81 -1.99 -1.48 16.51
CA GLU A 81 -0.96 -1.69 17.52
C GLU A 81 -1.26 -1.01 18.87
N GLN A 82 -2.41 -0.34 19.01
CA GLN A 82 -2.91 0.29 20.24
C GLN A 82 -4.02 -0.54 20.89
#